data_AF-A0AAP0PNA1-F1
#
_entry.id   AF-A0AAP0PNA1-F1
#
_cell.length_a   1.000
_cell.length_b   1.000
_cell.length_c   1.000
_cell.angle_alpha   90.00
_cell.angle_beta   90.00
_cell.angle_gamma   90.00
#
_symmetry.space_group_name_H-M   'P 1'
#
loop_
_entity.id
_entity.type
_entity.pdbx_description
1 polymer ?
#
loop_
_entity_poly.entity_id
_entity_poly.type
_entity_poly.pdbx_seq_one_letter_code
_entity_poly.pdbx_strand_id
1 'polypeptide(L)'
;MAAKLFLYSIDGIMIYEEGVLIKLLEVVDVKLKDIGRVMCFVDVTDDNLKAAKAYVESYISRLIYSQSYMLAVSLLEHFSIQHCDESLLNRMIQENQFKAAEKWASFVGKPMLCMLIKKYVELKMLTNAYDIIKKNDLKQEFPDVYDICKESSLRKLAEKGCWDVAEARTHNDRKFVEYLVYLAMEAGYNEKVDELCERYSLKGFAATKGPEPNVSRTHYLDLNELVMEDIIWVDDVDGLLSATSHIEECKVVGIDCEWNQIMRKGASLTRSLSCRLLLKRKFSS
;
A
#
# COMPACT_ATOMS: atom_id res chain seq x y z
N MET A 1 5.55 -19.60 37.03
CA MET A 1 5.76 -20.61 35.95
C MET A 1 6.17 -19.94 34.64
N ALA A 2 5.42 -18.97 34.11
CA ALA A 2 5.77 -18.31 32.84
C ALA A 2 7.14 -17.62 32.82
N ALA A 3 7.56 -16.94 33.90
CA ALA A 3 8.92 -16.38 33.99
C ALA A 3 10.03 -17.45 33.88
N LYS A 4 9.79 -18.67 34.37
CA LYS A 4 10.71 -19.81 34.19
C LYS A 4 10.74 -20.30 32.75
N LEU A 5 9.56 -20.42 32.11
CA LEU A 5 9.47 -20.81 30.70
C LEU A 5 10.17 -19.80 29.78
N PHE A 6 10.01 -18.51 30.08
CA PHE A 6 10.71 -17.42 29.41
C PHE A 6 12.22 -17.53 29.60
N LEU A 7 12.72 -17.74 30.82
CA LEU A 7 14.15 -17.95 31.06
C LEU A 7 14.70 -19.17 30.33
N TYR A 8 13.99 -20.31 30.36
CA TYR A 8 14.37 -21.50 29.60
C TYR A 8 14.45 -21.25 28.09
N SER A 9 13.64 -20.32 27.56
CA SER A 9 13.75 -19.91 26.16
C SER A 9 14.99 -19.05 25.89
N ILE A 10 15.32 -18.12 26.79
CA ILE A 10 16.50 -17.25 26.67
C ILE A 10 17.79 -18.07 26.75
N ASP A 11 17.82 -19.07 27.64
CA ASP A 11 18.94 -19.98 27.84
C ASP A 11 19.07 -21.03 26.72
N GLY A 12 18.11 -21.07 25.77
CA GLY A 12 18.10 -22.05 24.68
C GLY A 12 17.77 -23.47 25.12
N ILE A 13 17.28 -23.65 26.36
CA ILE A 13 16.83 -24.94 26.90
C ILE A 13 15.54 -25.37 26.22
N MET A 14 14.70 -24.42 25.83
CA MET A 14 13.52 -24.66 25.00
C MET A 14 13.49 -23.70 23.82
N ILE A 15 13.25 -24.24 22.63
CA ILE A 15 13.12 -23.46 21.41
C ILE A 15 11.64 -23.22 21.18
N TYR A 16 11.21 -21.96 21.33
CA TYR A 16 9.89 -21.52 20.94
C TYR A 16 9.96 -20.72 19.64
N GLU A 17 8.94 -20.85 18.81
CA GLU A 17 8.70 -19.92 17.72
C GLU A 17 8.47 -18.51 18.29
N GLU A 18 8.98 -17.47 17.62
CA GLU A 18 8.91 -16.08 18.11
C GLU A 18 7.48 -15.66 18.46
N GLY A 19 6.50 -16.06 17.64
CA GLY A 19 5.08 -15.76 17.88
C GLY A 19 4.52 -16.38 19.17
N VAL A 20 5.04 -17.53 19.60
CA VAL A 20 4.67 -18.16 20.87
C VAL A 20 5.26 -17.37 22.04
N LEU A 21 6.51 -16.92 21.91
CA LEU A 21 7.15 -16.12 22.96
C LEU A 21 6.46 -14.76 23.14
N ILE A 22 6.10 -14.10 22.04
CA ILE A 22 5.34 -12.84 22.08
C ILE A 22 4.00 -13.04 22.77
N LYS A 23 3.22 -14.07 22.38
CA LYS A 23 1.93 -14.37 23.01
C LYS A 23 2.06 -14.76 24.48
N LEU A 24 3.13 -15.46 24.87
CA LEU A 24 3.39 -15.78 26.27
C LEU A 24 3.52 -14.50 27.11
N LEU A 25 4.22 -13.49 26.58
CA LEU A 25 4.43 -12.21 27.26
C LEU A 25 3.15 -11.38 27.31
N GLU A 26 2.41 -11.30 26.20
CA GLU A 26 1.14 -10.59 26.09
C GLU A 26 0.07 -11.16 27.04
N VAL A 27 -0.01 -12.49 27.17
CA VAL A 27 -1.07 -13.16 27.96
C VAL A 27 -0.74 -13.23 29.44
N VAL A 28 0.55 -13.43 29.80
CA VAL A 28 0.93 -13.73 31.19
C VAL A 28 1.52 -12.53 31.95
N ASP A 29 1.70 -11.38 31.29
CA ASP A 29 2.21 -10.13 31.89
C ASP A 29 3.46 -10.36 32.77
N VAL A 30 4.44 -11.09 32.22
CA VAL A 30 5.69 -11.41 32.94
C VAL A 30 6.50 -10.14 33.14
N LYS A 31 6.75 -9.71 34.39
CA LYS A 31 7.49 -8.47 34.69
C LYS A 31 8.95 -8.77 35.03
N LEU A 32 9.81 -7.74 34.96
CA LEU A 32 11.22 -7.86 35.37
C LEU A 32 11.37 -8.38 36.81
N LYS A 33 10.46 -8.01 37.72
CA LYS A 33 10.43 -8.53 39.10
C LYS A 33 10.19 -10.04 39.17
N ASP A 34 9.46 -10.62 38.22
CA ASP A 34 9.18 -12.05 38.19
C ASP A 34 10.38 -12.83 37.66
N ILE A 35 11.11 -12.24 36.71
CA ILE A 35 12.40 -12.74 36.23
C ILE A 35 13.43 -12.70 37.36
N GLY A 36 13.58 -11.56 38.04
CA GLY A 36 14.50 -11.41 39.17
C GLY A 36 14.23 -12.40 40.30
N ARG A 37 12.96 -12.67 40.63
CA ARG A 37 12.59 -13.70 41.62
C ARG A 37 13.01 -15.11 41.21
N VAL A 38 12.90 -15.45 39.93
CA VAL A 38 13.33 -16.76 39.44
C VAL A 38 14.86 -16.88 39.41
N MET A 39 15.56 -15.79 39.09
CA MET A 39 17.02 -15.77 39.03
C MET A 39 17.68 -15.87 40.42
N CYS A 40 17.13 -15.22 41.45
CA CYS A 40 17.83 -15.03 42.72
C CYS A 40 17.31 -15.80 43.93
N PHE A 41 16.24 -16.61 43.83
CA PHE A 41 15.67 -17.43 44.93
C PHE A 41 15.37 -16.72 46.28
N VAL A 42 15.56 -15.40 46.39
CA VAL A 42 15.42 -14.55 47.59
C VAL A 42 14.61 -13.30 47.22
N ASP A 43 14.07 -12.58 48.23
CA ASP A 43 13.28 -11.34 48.07
C ASP A 43 13.92 -10.32 47.10
N VAL A 44 13.05 -9.59 46.40
CA VAL A 44 13.44 -8.67 45.31
C VAL A 44 14.15 -7.45 45.90
N THR A 45 15.48 -7.40 45.75
CA THR A 45 16.28 -6.19 45.95
C THR A 45 16.36 -5.38 44.66
N ASP A 46 16.72 -4.10 44.75
CA ASP A 46 16.98 -3.24 43.58
C ASP A 46 18.09 -3.83 42.68
N ASP A 47 19.07 -4.50 43.30
CA ASP A 47 20.16 -5.20 42.59
C ASP A 47 19.65 -6.39 41.77
N ASN A 48 18.67 -7.15 42.28
CA ASN A 48 18.06 -8.25 41.54
C ASN A 48 17.29 -7.76 40.30
N LEU A 49 16.67 -6.58 40.40
CA LEU A 49 15.95 -5.98 39.27
C LEU A 49 16.91 -5.46 38.20
N LYS A 50 18.03 -4.85 38.60
CA LYS A 50 19.12 -4.46 37.67
C LYS A 50 19.72 -5.68 36.97
N ALA A 51 19.96 -6.77 37.69
CA ALA A 51 20.47 -8.01 37.11
C ALA A 51 19.49 -8.63 36.11
N ALA A 52 18.20 -8.68 36.45
CA ALA A 52 17.15 -9.15 35.54
C ALA A 52 17.05 -8.29 34.28
N LYS A 53 17.10 -6.96 34.43
CA LYS A 53 17.10 -6.02 33.31
C LYS A 53 18.31 -6.24 32.40
N ALA A 54 19.52 -6.28 32.95
CA ALA A 54 20.75 -6.49 32.19
C ALA A 54 20.75 -7.85 31.44
N TYR A 55 20.21 -8.89 32.08
CA TYR A 55 20.07 -10.21 31.45
C TYR A 55 19.10 -10.18 30.26
N VAL A 56 17.94 -9.51 30.39
CA VAL A 56 16.99 -9.31 29.28
C VAL A 56 17.61 -8.46 28.17
N GLU A 57 18.32 -7.39 28.50
CA GLU A 57 19.02 -6.53 27.52
C GLU A 57 20.09 -7.29 26.72
N SER A 58 20.82 -8.19 27.38
CA SER A 58 21.77 -9.08 26.72
C SER A 58 21.07 -9.99 25.70
N TYR A 59 19.91 -10.54 26.06
CA TYR A 59 19.12 -11.35 25.12
C TYR A 59 18.59 -10.53 23.94
N ILE A 60 18.05 -9.34 24.20
CA ILE A 60 17.58 -8.42 23.15
C ILE A 60 18.73 -8.08 22.19
N SER A 61 19.93 -7.85 22.72
CA SER A 61 21.11 -7.59 21.89
C SER A 61 21.45 -8.77 20.96
N ARG A 62 21.33 -10.00 21.45
CA ARG A 62 21.48 -11.22 20.62
C ARG A 62 20.42 -11.30 19.53
N LEU A 63 19.15 -10.99 19.85
CA LEU A 63 18.06 -10.98 18.88
C LEU A 63 18.26 -9.94 17.79
N ILE A 64 18.73 -8.74 18.15
CA ILE A 64 19.06 -7.68 17.19
C ILE A 64 20.20 -8.14 16.28
N TYR A 65 21.22 -8.82 16.82
CA TYR A 65 22.33 -9.36 16.03
C TYR A 65 21.87 -10.48 15.08
N SER A 66 20.91 -11.31 15.50
CA SER A 66 20.33 -12.38 14.68
C SER A 66 19.19 -11.92 13.77
N GLN A 67 18.95 -10.60 13.65
CA GLN A 67 17.88 -9.99 12.83
C GLN A 67 16.44 -10.35 13.25
N SER A 68 16.25 -10.84 14.47
CA SER A 68 14.94 -11.11 15.08
C SER A 68 14.29 -9.84 15.64
N TYR A 69 14.10 -8.81 14.80
CA TYR A 69 13.70 -7.47 15.27
C TYR A 69 12.29 -7.40 15.85
N MET A 70 11.33 -8.14 15.31
CA MET A 70 9.97 -8.12 15.83
C MET A 70 9.92 -8.61 17.28
N LEU A 71 10.63 -9.69 17.58
CA LEU A 71 10.75 -10.19 18.94
C LEU A 71 11.53 -9.20 19.81
N ALA A 72 12.68 -8.71 19.34
CA ALA A 72 13.49 -7.74 20.08
C ALA A 72 12.69 -6.49 20.49
N VAL A 73 11.97 -5.88 19.54
CA VAL A 73 11.13 -4.69 19.78
C VAL A 73 9.96 -5.02 20.71
N SER A 74 9.36 -6.21 20.61
CA SER A 74 8.29 -6.63 21.51
C SER A 74 8.79 -6.77 22.96
N LEU A 75 10.01 -7.26 23.16
CA LEU A 75 10.63 -7.33 24.49
C LEU A 75 10.98 -5.94 25.03
N LEU A 76 11.54 -5.07 24.19
CA LEU A 76 11.83 -3.68 24.57
C LEU A 76 10.56 -2.96 25.02
N GLU A 77 9.46 -3.11 24.27
CA GLU A 77 8.16 -2.55 24.62
C GLU A 77 7.61 -3.14 25.92
N HIS A 78 7.55 -4.47 26.02
CA HIS A 78 6.98 -5.18 27.17
C HIS A 78 7.67 -4.86 28.49
N PHE A 79 9.01 -4.76 28.48
CA PHE A 79 9.79 -4.42 29.67
C PHE A 79 10.05 -2.92 29.84
N SER A 80 9.48 -2.08 28.97
CA SER A 80 9.67 -0.62 29.00
C SER A 80 11.15 -0.20 28.95
N ILE A 81 11.94 -0.86 28.12
CA ILE A 81 13.38 -0.63 27.96
C ILE A 81 13.60 0.31 26.78
N GLN A 82 14.04 1.54 27.07
CA GLN A 82 14.34 2.56 26.06
C GLN A 82 15.84 2.86 26.03
N HIS A 83 16.62 1.96 25.43
CA HIS A 83 18.08 2.12 25.29
C HIS A 83 18.56 1.89 23.85
N CYS A 84 17.68 2.04 22.86
CA CYS A 84 18.06 1.84 21.46
C CYS A 84 17.97 3.14 20.68
N ASP A 85 19.10 3.47 20.05
CA ASP A 85 19.29 4.75 19.38
C ASP A 85 18.69 4.72 17.96
N GLU A 86 18.79 5.87 17.28
CA GLU A 86 18.58 6.01 15.84
C GLU A 86 19.24 4.90 15.00
N SER A 87 20.38 4.38 15.48
CA SER A 87 21.12 3.29 14.84
C SER A 87 20.30 2.02 14.66
N LEU A 88 19.43 1.66 15.63
CA LEU A 88 18.56 0.49 15.54
C LEU A 88 17.50 0.69 14.47
N LEU A 89 16.89 1.89 14.41
CA LEU A 89 15.90 2.23 13.39
C LEU A 89 16.51 2.12 11.99
N ASN A 90 17.68 2.72 11.80
CA ASN A 90 18.38 2.68 10.51
C ASN A 90 18.71 1.24 10.09
N ARG A 91 19.14 0.39 11.03
CA ARG A 91 19.40 -1.03 10.75
C ARG A 91 18.15 -1.77 10.31
N MET A 92 17.03 -1.59 11.03
CA MET A 92 15.74 -2.20 10.66
C MET A 92 15.29 -1.76 9.26
N ILE A 93 15.45 -0.49 8.90
CA ILE A 93 15.09 0.02 7.58
C ILE A 93 16.00 -0.57 6.49
N GLN A 94 17.32 -0.62 6.71
CA GLN A 94 18.28 -1.20 5.76
C GLN A 94 18.00 -2.68 5.48
N GLU A 95 17.53 -3.41 6.49
CA GLU A 95 17.20 -4.84 6.38
C GLU A 95 15.73 -5.08 5.97
N ASN A 96 15.01 -4.05 5.52
CA ASN A 96 13.60 -4.09 5.09
C ASN A 96 12.61 -4.55 6.19
N GLN A 97 12.97 -4.39 7.46
CA GLN A 97 12.16 -4.78 8.62
C GLN A 97 11.21 -3.64 9.04
N PHE A 98 10.39 -3.19 8.09
CA PHE A 98 9.54 -2.00 8.25
C PHE A 98 8.52 -2.12 9.40
N LYS A 99 7.89 -3.29 9.56
CA LYS A 99 6.92 -3.50 10.65
C LYS A 99 7.56 -3.38 12.03
N ALA A 100 8.78 -3.88 12.19
CA ALA A 100 9.53 -3.76 13.43
C ALA A 100 9.93 -2.30 13.68
N ALA A 101 10.36 -1.59 12.64
CA ALA A 101 10.68 -0.17 12.69
C ALA A 101 9.47 0.69 13.11
N GLU A 102 8.29 0.43 12.53
CA GLU A 102 7.05 1.13 12.89
C GLU A 102 6.63 0.85 14.33
N LYS A 103 6.72 -0.41 14.80
CA LYS A 103 6.44 -0.78 16.19
C LYS A 103 7.41 -0.10 17.16
N TRP A 104 8.71 -0.12 16.84
CA TRP A 104 9.75 0.53 17.64
C TRP A 104 9.51 2.04 17.74
N ALA A 105 9.25 2.69 16.61
CA ALA A 105 8.99 4.12 16.58
C ALA A 105 7.73 4.50 17.38
N SER A 106 6.68 3.68 17.31
CA SER A 106 5.46 3.89 18.09
C SER A 106 5.71 3.77 19.60
N PHE A 107 6.54 2.82 20.02
CA PHE A 107 6.88 2.61 21.44
C PHE A 107 7.80 3.71 22.01
N VAL A 108 8.83 4.14 21.26
CA VAL A 108 9.68 5.27 21.67
C VAL A 108 8.90 6.58 21.65
N GLY A 109 7.96 6.70 20.71
CA GLY A 109 7.05 7.80 20.57
C GLY A 109 7.47 8.82 19.51
N LYS A 110 6.92 10.02 19.67
CA LYS A 110 6.92 11.08 18.65
C LYS A 110 8.27 11.37 17.99
N PRO A 111 9.40 11.55 18.71
CA PRO A 111 10.68 11.85 18.07
C PRO A 111 11.12 10.76 17.08
N MET A 112 10.92 9.49 17.43
CA MET A 112 11.31 8.36 16.60
C MET A 112 10.37 8.21 15.39
N LEU A 113 9.07 8.49 15.55
CA LEU A 113 8.12 8.54 14.44
C LEU A 113 8.52 9.60 13.41
N CYS A 114 8.94 10.78 13.85
CA CYS A 114 9.39 11.85 12.97
C CYS A 114 10.63 11.45 12.16
N MET A 115 11.54 10.70 12.77
CA MET A 115 12.73 10.18 12.08
C MET A 115 12.36 9.10 11.05
N LEU A 116 11.46 8.18 11.42
CA LEU A 116 10.95 7.16 10.51
C LEU A 116 10.27 7.77 9.28
N ILE A 117 9.44 8.81 9.47
CA ILE A 117 8.77 9.52 8.37
C ILE A 117 9.81 10.12 7.41
N LYS A 118 10.83 10.82 7.94
CA LYS A 118 11.91 11.39 7.11
C LYS A 118 12.61 10.30 6.29
N LYS A 119 12.92 9.16 6.91
CA LYS A 119 13.54 8.02 6.24
C LYS A 119 12.65 7.43 5.14
N TYR A 120 11.35 7.33 5.37
CA TYR A 120 10.41 6.86 4.33
C TYR A 120 10.31 7.84 3.16
N VAL A 121 10.36 9.14 3.40
CA VAL A 121 10.41 10.14 2.33
C VAL A 121 11.70 10.02 1.52
N GLU A 122 12.86 9.88 2.18
CA GLU A 122 14.16 9.64 1.53
C GLU A 122 14.13 8.40 0.62
N LEU A 123 13.46 7.33 1.07
CA LEU A 123 13.29 6.07 0.33
C LEU A 123 12.14 6.08 -0.69
N LYS A 124 11.46 7.23 -0.90
CA LYS A 124 10.29 7.37 -1.77
C LYS A 124 9.09 6.47 -1.37
N MET A 125 9.03 6.04 -0.11
CA MET A 125 7.94 5.24 0.47
C MET A 125 6.81 6.13 1.01
N LEU A 126 6.24 6.96 0.12
CA LEU A 126 5.24 7.99 0.49
C LEU A 126 3.97 7.41 1.12
N THR A 127 3.56 6.20 0.71
CA THR A 127 2.38 5.52 1.30
C THR A 127 2.61 5.21 2.78
N ASN A 128 3.77 4.65 3.12
CA ASN A 128 4.10 4.33 4.50
C ASN A 128 4.26 5.60 5.34
N ALA A 129 4.92 6.63 4.79
CA ALA A 129 5.03 7.92 5.46
C ALA A 129 3.65 8.52 5.77
N TYR A 130 2.73 8.50 4.80
CA TYR A 130 1.37 8.98 4.95
C TYR A 130 0.59 8.24 6.05
N ASP A 131 0.65 6.91 6.04
CA ASP A 131 -0.07 6.09 7.01
C ASP A 131 0.40 6.36 8.44
N ILE A 132 1.71 6.54 8.64
CA ILE A 132 2.28 6.90 9.95
C ILE A 132 1.86 8.32 10.38
N ILE A 133 1.91 9.30 9.47
CA ILE A 133 1.47 10.67 9.76
C ILE A 133 -0.01 10.68 10.18
N LYS A 134 -0.86 9.96 9.44
CA LYS A 134 -2.30 9.90 9.68
C LYS A 134 -2.65 9.17 10.98
N LYS A 135 -2.00 8.04 11.27
CA LYS A 135 -2.28 7.23 12.46
C LYS A 135 -1.89 7.91 13.78
N ASN A 136 -0.90 8.80 13.74
CA ASN A 136 -0.31 9.44 14.92
C ASN A 136 -0.58 10.94 15.00
N ASP A 137 -1.52 11.47 14.20
CA ASP A 137 -1.91 12.88 14.16
C ASP A 137 -0.74 13.87 13.93
N LEU A 138 0.27 13.47 13.15
CA LEU A 138 1.50 14.25 12.91
C LEU A 138 1.39 15.25 11.74
N LYS A 139 0.17 15.59 11.30
CA LYS A 139 -0.06 16.48 10.14
C LYS A 139 0.60 17.85 10.32
N GLN A 140 0.60 18.39 11.53
CA GLN A 140 1.18 19.72 11.82
C GLN A 140 2.70 19.75 11.70
N GLU A 141 3.37 18.62 11.94
CA GLU A 141 4.84 18.52 11.85
C GLU A 141 5.33 18.27 10.43
N PHE A 142 4.47 17.67 9.61
CA PHE A 142 4.79 17.28 8.26
C PHE A 142 3.69 17.72 7.27
N PRO A 143 3.32 19.01 7.22
CA PRO A 143 2.27 19.49 6.31
C PRO A 143 2.66 19.24 4.85
N ASP A 144 3.91 19.55 4.49
CA ASP A 144 4.41 19.39 3.12
C ASP A 144 4.45 17.92 2.70
N VAL A 145 4.95 17.04 3.58
CA VAL A 145 5.01 15.60 3.30
C VAL A 145 3.61 15.02 3.19
N TYR A 146 2.69 15.43 4.08
CA TYR A 146 1.30 14.99 4.03
C TYR A 146 0.65 15.37 2.70
N ASP A 147 0.84 16.61 2.26
CA ASP A 147 0.29 17.11 1.01
C ASP A 147 0.88 16.38 -0.20
N ILE A 148 2.21 16.22 -0.26
CA ILE A 148 2.91 15.45 -1.32
C ILE A 148 2.38 14.01 -1.37
N CYS A 149 2.23 13.37 -0.20
CA CYS A 149 1.71 12.02 -0.14
C CYS A 149 0.27 11.93 -0.64
N LYS A 150 -0.59 12.86 -0.21
CA LYS A 150 -2.00 12.90 -0.61
C LYS A 150 -2.14 13.19 -2.12
N GLU A 151 -1.38 14.15 -2.65
CA GLU A 151 -1.30 14.42 -4.09
C GLU A 151 -0.84 13.18 -4.87
N SER A 152 0.22 12.49 -4.42
CA SER A 152 0.70 11.27 -5.08
C SER A 152 -0.35 10.14 -5.08
N SER A 153 -1.14 10.01 -4.02
CA SER A 153 -2.23 9.04 -3.96
C SER A 153 -3.37 9.42 -4.89
N LEU A 154 -3.70 10.71 -5.00
CA LEU A 154 -4.75 11.19 -5.90
C LEU A 154 -4.35 11.00 -7.36
N ARG A 155 -3.10 11.34 -7.71
CA ARG A 155 -2.53 11.09 -9.03
C ARG A 155 -2.64 9.62 -9.44
N LYS A 156 -2.23 8.70 -8.57
CA LYS A 156 -2.35 7.25 -8.83
C LYS A 156 -3.80 6.77 -9.05
N LEU A 157 -4.79 7.44 -8.47
CA LEU A 157 -6.21 7.11 -8.68
C LEU A 157 -6.71 7.71 -9.99
N ALA A 158 -6.34 8.96 -10.29
CA ALA A 158 -6.65 9.64 -11.54
C ALA A 158 -6.07 8.89 -12.75
N GLU A 159 -4.81 8.45 -12.68
CA GLU A 159 -4.14 7.64 -13.71
C GLU A 159 -4.88 6.32 -14.00
N LYS A 160 -5.60 5.78 -13.00
CA LYS A 160 -6.43 4.57 -13.13
C LYS A 160 -7.88 4.87 -13.55
N GLY A 161 -8.21 6.12 -13.85
CA GLY A 161 -9.58 6.57 -14.13
C GLY A 161 -10.53 6.49 -12.93
N CYS A 162 -10.03 6.28 -11.71
CA CYS A 162 -10.83 6.12 -10.49
C CYS A 162 -11.23 7.48 -9.88
N TRP A 163 -11.84 8.36 -10.68
CA TRP A 163 -12.11 9.75 -10.32
C TRP A 163 -13.01 9.92 -9.09
N ASP A 164 -14.09 9.14 -8.99
CA ASP A 164 -15.04 9.22 -7.86
C ASP A 164 -14.38 8.84 -6.53
N VAL A 165 -13.47 7.86 -6.55
CA VAL A 165 -12.70 7.44 -5.37
C VAL A 165 -11.67 8.50 -5.01
N ALA A 166 -11.04 9.12 -6.01
CA ALA A 166 -10.08 10.19 -5.80
C ALA A 166 -10.78 11.41 -5.17
N GLU A 167 -11.94 11.80 -5.70
CA GLU A 167 -12.77 12.89 -5.18
C GLU A 167 -13.17 12.64 -3.72
N ALA A 168 -13.69 11.44 -3.40
CA ALA A 168 -14.06 11.09 -2.02
C ALA A 168 -12.88 11.19 -1.03
N ARG A 169 -11.64 10.91 -1.47
CA ARG A 169 -10.42 11.01 -0.66
C ARG A 169 -9.93 12.44 -0.45
N THR A 170 -10.40 13.41 -1.22
CA THR A 170 -10.08 14.82 -0.96
C THR A 170 -10.67 15.29 0.36
N HIS A 171 -11.77 14.67 0.82
CA HIS A 171 -12.58 15.13 1.95
C HIS A 171 -13.08 16.57 1.78
N ASN A 172 -13.41 16.97 0.55
CA ASN A 172 -13.85 18.33 0.18
C ASN A 172 -12.81 19.42 0.50
N ASP A 173 -11.55 19.03 0.71
CA ASP A 173 -10.46 19.96 0.88
C ASP A 173 -10.13 20.62 -0.47
N ARG A 174 -10.40 21.92 -0.54
CA ARG A 174 -10.35 22.72 -1.75
C ARG A 174 -9.03 22.55 -2.52
N LYS A 175 -7.89 22.51 -1.82
CA LYS A 175 -6.57 22.35 -2.46
C LYS A 175 -6.49 21.05 -3.27
N PHE A 176 -6.99 19.96 -2.69
CA PHE A 176 -6.94 18.64 -3.33
C PHE A 176 -8.00 18.46 -4.41
N VAL A 177 -9.15 19.13 -4.30
CA VAL A 177 -10.14 19.16 -5.38
C VAL A 177 -9.59 19.95 -6.58
N GLU A 178 -8.98 21.11 -6.35
CA GLU A 178 -8.31 21.89 -7.40
C GLU A 178 -7.18 21.09 -8.08
N TYR A 179 -6.42 20.31 -7.30
CA TYR A 179 -5.43 19.38 -7.84
C TYR A 179 -6.04 18.26 -8.69
N LEU A 180 -7.21 17.72 -8.32
CA LEU A 180 -7.92 16.74 -9.17
C LEU A 180 -8.41 17.35 -10.47
N VAL A 181 -8.90 18.59 -10.44
CA VAL A 181 -9.27 19.32 -11.66
C VAL A 181 -8.06 19.47 -12.57
N TYR A 182 -6.92 19.87 -12.02
CA TYR A 182 -5.66 19.94 -12.77
C TYR A 182 -5.29 18.60 -13.42
N LEU A 183 -5.34 17.49 -12.67
CA LEU A 183 -5.06 16.16 -13.20
C LEU A 183 -6.05 15.75 -14.31
N ALA A 184 -7.34 16.09 -14.17
CA ALA A 184 -8.35 15.81 -15.19
C ALA A 184 -8.13 16.63 -16.46
N MET A 185 -7.72 17.90 -16.33
CA MET A 185 -7.33 18.76 -17.45
C MET A 185 -6.11 18.18 -18.19
N GLU A 186 -5.05 17.81 -17.46
CA GLU A 186 -3.84 17.20 -18.06
C GLU A 186 -4.16 15.90 -18.80
N ALA A 187 -5.08 15.10 -18.27
CA ALA A 187 -5.50 13.84 -18.87
C ALA A 187 -6.58 14.00 -19.97
N GLY A 188 -7.04 15.22 -20.25
CA GLY A 188 -8.03 15.51 -21.29
C GLY A 188 -9.49 15.15 -20.94
N TYR A 189 -9.81 14.90 -19.66
CA TYR A 189 -11.15 14.56 -19.19
C TYR A 189 -12.00 15.82 -18.95
N ASN A 190 -12.35 16.55 -20.01
CA ASN A 190 -13.09 17.82 -19.93
C ASN A 190 -14.44 17.68 -19.20
N GLU A 191 -15.18 16.58 -19.42
CA GLU A 191 -16.45 16.32 -18.70
C GLU A 191 -16.25 16.25 -17.18
N LYS A 192 -15.14 15.63 -16.73
CA LYS A 192 -14.83 15.52 -15.30
C LYS A 192 -14.39 16.87 -14.73
N VAL A 193 -13.69 17.68 -15.51
CA VAL A 193 -13.33 19.06 -15.14
C VAL A 193 -14.58 19.89 -14.89
N ASP A 194 -15.54 19.85 -15.81
CA ASP A 194 -16.81 20.58 -15.67
C ASP A 194 -17.61 20.09 -14.45
N GLU A 195 -17.73 18.77 -14.27
CA GLU A 195 -18.43 18.16 -13.12
C GLU A 195 -17.84 18.63 -11.78
N LEU A 196 -16.51 18.59 -11.63
CA LEU A 196 -15.81 18.99 -10.40
C LEU A 196 -15.92 20.51 -10.18
N CYS A 197 -15.78 21.32 -11.23
CA CYS A 197 -15.89 22.78 -11.11
C CYS A 197 -17.29 23.21 -10.69
N GLU A 198 -18.33 22.60 -11.26
CA GLU A 198 -19.71 22.88 -10.91
C GLU A 198 -20.02 22.43 -9.47
N ARG A 199 -19.70 21.17 -9.14
CA ARG A 199 -19.99 20.59 -7.82
C ARG A 199 -19.34 21.35 -6.67
N TYR A 200 -18.12 21.84 -6.87
CA TYR A 200 -17.35 22.53 -5.84
C TYR A 200 -17.29 24.06 -6.01
N SER A 201 -18.06 24.62 -6.97
CA SER A 201 -18.09 26.06 -7.26
C SER A 201 -16.70 26.67 -7.50
N LEU A 202 -15.82 25.93 -8.17
CA LEU A 202 -14.44 26.36 -8.44
C LEU A 202 -14.42 27.36 -9.60
N LYS A 203 -13.75 28.50 -9.40
CA LYS A 203 -13.59 29.56 -10.40
C LYS A 203 -12.13 29.62 -10.85
N GLY A 204 -11.91 29.86 -12.15
CA GLY A 204 -10.56 29.98 -12.74
C GLY A 204 -10.07 28.75 -13.52
N PHE A 205 -10.70 27.60 -13.33
CA PHE A 205 -10.53 26.40 -14.18
C PHE A 205 -11.51 26.35 -15.34
N ALA A 206 -12.32 27.41 -15.50
CA ALA A 206 -13.20 27.56 -16.64
C ALA A 206 -12.36 27.27 -17.87
N ALA A 207 -12.80 26.26 -18.62
CA ALA A 207 -12.35 26.08 -19.98
C ALA A 207 -12.27 27.49 -20.57
N THR A 208 -11.11 27.85 -21.12
CA THR A 208 -11.16 28.76 -22.25
C THR A 208 -12.22 28.16 -23.16
N LYS A 209 -13.44 28.66 -23.06
CA LYS A 209 -14.34 28.74 -24.19
C LYS A 209 -13.53 29.57 -25.17
N GLY A 210 -12.64 28.88 -25.88
CA GLY A 210 -12.21 29.34 -27.17
C GLY A 210 -13.49 29.72 -27.92
N PRO A 211 -13.40 30.70 -28.84
CA PRO A 211 -14.55 31.05 -29.67
C PRO A 211 -15.19 29.74 -30.12
N GLU A 212 -16.52 29.65 -30.00
CA GLU A 212 -17.33 28.48 -30.34
C GLU A 212 -16.58 27.62 -31.36
N PRO A 213 -16.35 26.32 -31.12
CA PRO A 213 -15.61 25.54 -32.07
C PRO A 213 -16.33 25.70 -33.41
N ASN A 214 -15.76 26.52 -34.29
CA ASN A 214 -15.69 26.21 -35.69
C ASN A 214 -15.30 24.77 -35.65
N VAL A 215 -16.26 23.92 -36.00
CA VAL A 215 -16.18 22.48 -36.08
C VAL A 215 -15.01 22.22 -37.01
N SER A 216 -13.81 22.28 -36.44
CA SER A 216 -12.59 21.76 -36.98
C SER A 216 -12.93 20.31 -36.93
N ARG A 217 -13.46 19.82 -38.05
CA ARG A 217 -14.00 18.49 -38.23
C ARG A 217 -13.07 17.54 -37.50
N THR A 218 -13.43 17.18 -36.28
CA THR A 218 -12.95 15.97 -35.66
C THR A 218 -13.50 14.95 -36.60
N HIS A 219 -12.64 14.49 -37.50
CA HIS A 219 -12.89 13.29 -38.24
C HIS A 219 -12.96 12.21 -37.16
N TYR A 220 -14.17 11.97 -36.62
CA TYR A 220 -14.50 10.67 -36.10
C TYR A 220 -14.04 9.69 -37.18
N LEU A 221 -13.35 8.63 -36.77
CA LEU A 221 -12.94 7.60 -37.71
C LEU A 221 -14.19 7.12 -38.44
N ASP A 222 -14.32 7.54 -39.70
CA ASP A 222 -15.43 7.10 -40.54
C ASP A 222 -15.15 5.62 -40.82
N LEU A 223 -16.06 4.76 -40.38
CA LEU A 223 -15.92 3.31 -40.62
C LEU A 223 -15.89 3.01 -42.13
N ASN A 224 -16.41 3.92 -42.97
CA ASN A 224 -16.30 3.84 -44.42
C ASN A 224 -14.91 4.21 -44.96
N GLU A 225 -14.10 4.94 -44.17
CA GLU A 225 -12.67 5.21 -44.48
C GLU A 225 -11.76 4.05 -44.03
N LEU A 226 -12.23 3.21 -43.09
CA LEU A 226 -11.60 1.95 -42.67
C LEU A 226 -11.97 0.80 -43.61
N VAL A 227 -11.69 0.93 -44.90
CA VAL A 227 -11.68 -0.23 -45.80
C VAL A 227 -10.40 -1.03 -45.53
N MET A 228 -10.38 -1.77 -44.42
CA MET A 228 -9.38 -2.80 -44.19
C MET A 228 -9.95 -4.12 -44.72
N GLU A 229 -9.37 -4.63 -45.79
CA GLU A 229 -9.78 -5.91 -46.43
C GLU A 229 -9.77 -7.11 -45.47
N ASP A 230 -9.15 -6.97 -44.30
CA ASP A 230 -9.00 -7.99 -43.27
C ASP A 230 -10.01 -7.90 -42.10
N ILE A 231 -10.99 -6.97 -42.13
CA ILE A 231 -12.03 -6.85 -41.10
C ILE A 231 -13.35 -7.46 -41.59
N ILE A 232 -13.81 -8.51 -40.92
CA ILE A 232 -15.14 -9.10 -41.13
C ILE A 232 -16.09 -8.53 -40.08
N TRP A 233 -17.08 -7.75 -40.53
CA TRP A 233 -18.17 -7.28 -39.69
C TRP A 233 -19.18 -8.42 -39.48
N VAL A 234 -19.72 -8.54 -38.26
CA VAL A 234 -20.65 -9.62 -37.86
C VAL A 234 -21.97 -9.07 -37.32
N ASP A 235 -22.35 -7.89 -37.80
CA ASP A 235 -23.60 -7.20 -37.47
C ASP A 235 -24.82 -7.74 -38.23
N ASP A 236 -24.61 -8.55 -39.27
CA ASP A 236 -25.65 -9.29 -39.99
C ASP A 236 -25.35 -10.79 -40.14
N VAL A 237 -26.33 -11.53 -40.67
CA VAL A 237 -26.27 -13.00 -40.79
C VAL A 237 -25.19 -13.45 -41.78
N ASP A 238 -24.96 -12.70 -42.85
CA ASP A 238 -23.98 -13.04 -43.89
C ASP A 238 -22.56 -12.80 -43.37
N GLY A 239 -22.35 -11.70 -42.64
CA GLY A 239 -21.12 -11.39 -41.90
C GLY A 239 -20.80 -12.46 -40.85
N LEU A 240 -21.80 -12.91 -40.09
CA LEU A 240 -21.65 -13.99 -39.12
C LEU A 240 -21.27 -15.33 -39.78
N LEU A 241 -21.89 -15.68 -40.90
CA LEU A 241 -21.57 -16.90 -41.66
C LEU A 241 -20.17 -16.84 -42.26
N SER A 242 -19.77 -15.69 -42.78
CA SER A 242 -18.42 -15.45 -43.32
C SER A 242 -17.35 -15.57 -42.24
N ALA A 243 -17.56 -14.95 -41.07
CA ALA A 243 -16.66 -15.07 -39.93
C ALA A 243 -16.56 -16.51 -39.41
N THR A 244 -17.68 -17.23 -39.35
CA THR A 244 -17.71 -18.64 -38.91
C THR A 244 -16.90 -19.51 -39.86
N SER A 245 -17.13 -19.39 -41.17
CA SER A 245 -16.39 -20.13 -42.21
C SER A 245 -14.88 -19.84 -42.15
N HIS A 246 -14.52 -18.57 -41.93
CA HIS A 246 -13.12 -18.16 -41.81
C HIS A 246 -12.43 -18.74 -40.56
N ILE A 247 -13.14 -18.82 -39.44
CA ILE A 247 -12.64 -19.42 -38.19
C ILE A 247 -12.45 -20.93 -38.35
N GLU A 248 -13.36 -21.63 -39.03
CA GLU A 248 -13.27 -23.08 -39.28
C GLU A 248 -12.06 -23.47 -40.14
N GLU A 249 -11.66 -22.62 -41.09
CA GLU A 249 -10.45 -22.80 -41.91
C GLU A 249 -9.15 -22.58 -41.12
N CYS A 250 -9.23 -21.98 -39.93
CA CYS A 250 -8.08 -21.66 -39.10
C CYS A 250 -7.78 -22.74 -38.05
N LYS A 251 -6.50 -22.98 -37.78
CA LYS A 251 -6.07 -23.79 -36.64
C LYS A 251 -5.89 -22.89 -35.42
N VAL A 252 -6.52 -23.24 -34.31
CA VAL A 252 -6.25 -22.59 -33.00
C VAL A 252 -4.81 -22.89 -32.60
N VAL A 253 -4.01 -21.84 -32.40
CA VAL A 253 -2.60 -21.94 -31.98
C VAL A 253 -2.38 -21.47 -30.55
N GLY A 254 -3.35 -20.79 -29.96
CA GLY A 254 -3.30 -20.37 -28.57
C GLY A 254 -4.59 -19.69 -28.12
N ILE A 255 -4.71 -19.54 -26.81
CA ILE A 255 -5.78 -18.75 -26.18
C ILE A 255 -5.07 -17.71 -25.34
N ASP A 256 -5.35 -16.44 -25.63
CA ASP A 256 -4.94 -15.32 -24.79
C ASP A 256 -6.14 -14.93 -23.93
N CYS A 257 -5.96 -14.79 -22.62
CA CYS A 257 -7.06 -14.48 -21.71
C CYS A 257 -6.68 -13.30 -20.82
N GLU A 258 -7.44 -12.22 -20.95
CA GLU A 258 -7.34 -11.01 -20.15
C GLU A 258 -8.46 -10.98 -19.12
N TRP A 259 -8.10 -10.71 -17.87
CA TRP A 259 -9.06 -10.51 -16.78
C TRP A 259 -9.44 -9.04 -16.71
N ASN A 260 -10.70 -8.73 -17.00
CA ASN A 260 -11.23 -7.38 -16.89
C ASN A 260 -12.16 -7.28 -15.67
N GLN A 261 -11.86 -6.35 -14.76
CA GLN A 261 -12.74 -6.04 -13.63
C GLN A 261 -13.83 -5.09 -14.11
N ILE A 262 -15.08 -5.58 -14.16
CA ILE A 262 -16.23 -4.76 -14.53
C ILE A 262 -16.94 -4.34 -13.25
N MET A 263 -16.86 -3.05 -12.92
CA MET A 263 -17.65 -2.43 -11.85
C MET A 263 -18.94 -1.85 -12.46
N ARG A 264 -20.07 -2.54 -12.29
CA ARG A 264 -21.39 -1.94 -12.53
C ARG A 264 -21.88 -1.26 -11.25
N LYS A 265 -22.36 -0.02 -11.35
CA LYS A 265 -22.97 0.74 -10.23
C LYS A 265 -24.02 -0.14 -9.52
N GLY A 266 -23.78 -0.46 -8.25
CA GLY A 266 -24.73 -1.15 -7.36
C GLY A 266 -24.65 -2.69 -7.32
N ALA A 267 -23.71 -3.34 -8.02
CA ALA A 267 -23.56 -4.80 -7.99
C ALA A 267 -22.22 -5.25 -7.41
N SER A 268 -22.20 -6.46 -6.81
CA SER A 268 -20.96 -7.10 -6.33
C SER A 268 -19.94 -7.31 -7.45
N LEU A 269 -18.65 -7.25 -7.09
CA LEU A 269 -17.52 -7.38 -8.01
C LEU A 269 -17.66 -8.60 -8.91
N THR A 270 -17.96 -8.39 -10.19
CA THR A 270 -18.08 -9.48 -11.16
C THR A 270 -16.82 -9.48 -12.02
N ARG A 271 -16.04 -10.57 -11.97
CA ARG A 271 -14.86 -10.72 -12.82
C ARG A 271 -15.32 -11.19 -14.19
N SER A 272 -14.99 -10.43 -15.24
CA SER A 272 -15.22 -10.86 -16.62
C SER A 272 -13.91 -11.39 -17.18
N LEU A 273 -13.95 -12.59 -17.74
CA LEU A 273 -12.83 -13.17 -18.48
C LEU A 273 -13.06 -12.85 -19.97
N SER A 274 -12.17 -12.06 -20.56
CA SER A 274 -12.14 -11.86 -22.00
C SER A 274 -11.06 -12.75 -22.57
N CYS A 275 -11.42 -13.79 -23.34
CA CYS A 275 -10.44 -14.62 -24.02
C CYS A 275 -10.45 -14.31 -25.52
N ARG A 276 -9.28 -14.04 -26.08
CA ARG A 276 -9.02 -13.89 -27.51
C ARG A 276 -8.41 -15.20 -28.02
N LEU A 277 -9.00 -15.78 -29.06
CA LEU A 277 -8.45 -16.95 -29.73
C LEU A 277 -7.38 -16.51 -30.73
N LEU A 278 -6.17 -17.07 -30.60
CA LEU A 278 -5.12 -16.90 -31.60
C LEU A 278 -5.30 -17.98 -32.66
N LEU A 279 -5.69 -17.54 -33.84
CA LEU A 279 -5.95 -18.38 -35.00
C LEU A 279 -4.83 -18.24 -36.01
N LYS A 280 -4.34 -19.37 -36.55
CA LYS A 280 -3.40 -19.39 -37.66
C LYS A 280 -4.05 -20.09 -38.85
N ARG A 281 -4.15 -19.38 -39.98
CA ARG A 281 -4.69 -19.94 -41.21
C ARG A 281 -3.79 -21.07 -41.71
N LYS A 282 -4.38 -22.21 -42.08
CA LYS A 282 -3.63 -23.28 -42.74
C LYS A 282 -3.34 -22.82 -44.18
N PHE A 283 -2.10 -22.46 -44.47
CA PHE A 283 -1.68 -22.37 -45.87
C PHE A 283 -1.59 -23.79 -46.42
N SER A 284 -2.43 -24.11 -47.41
CA SER A 284 -2.23 -25.27 -48.27
C SER A 284 -0.87 -25.14 -48.95
N SER A 285 -0.08 -26.20 -48.90
CA SER A 285 1.15 -26.34 -49.70
C SER A 285 0.79 -26.67 -51.14
#